data_AF-A0AAV9BAN2-F1
#
_entry.id   AF-A0AAV9BAN2-F1
#
_cell.length_a   1.000
_cell.length_b   1.000
_cell.length_c   1.000
_cell.angle_alpha   90.00
_cell.angle_beta   90.00
_cell.angle_gamma   90.00
#
_symmetry.space_group_name_H-M   'P 1'
#
loop_
_entity.id
_entity.type
_entity.pdbx_description
1 polymer ?
#
loop_
_entity_poly.entity_id
_entity_poly.type
_entity_poly.pdbx_seq_one_letter_code
_entity_poly.pdbx_strand_id
1 'polypeptide(L)'
;MMAYYYKMYVAKERVHDSIHGGESFVRDCLEGHRRNSFDLLRMEPEMYQLLCNTLREKDFLRNTRNISVEEQVAIFLNTVGHNERNRATQHTFQHSGETISRHFNAVLNAICKLGLEYITMPSTDTPLYIRSQSRFFPYFKVKLFSPFLSLFVLQYSEQCIVGWEQF
;
A
#
# COMPACT_ATOMS: atom_id res chain seq x y z
N MET A 1 -43.26 8.22 16.26
CA MET A 1 -42.46 7.03 16.56
C MET A 1 -41.84 6.40 15.30
N MET A 2 -42.63 6.12 14.25
CA MET A 2 -42.11 5.54 13.00
C MET A 2 -41.14 6.46 12.23
N ALA A 3 -41.35 7.78 12.25
CA ALA A 3 -40.43 8.74 11.64
C ALA A 3 -39.05 8.78 12.35
N TYR A 4 -39.01 8.52 13.66
CA TYR A 4 -37.76 8.46 14.43
C TYR A 4 -37.00 7.17 14.14
N TYR A 5 -37.70 6.02 14.10
CA TYR A 5 -37.11 4.73 13.70
C TYR A 5 -36.57 4.79 12.27
N TYR A 6 -37.30 5.39 11.34
CA TYR A 6 -36.88 5.55 9.96
C TYR A 6 -35.61 6.40 9.83
N LYS A 7 -35.53 7.53 10.56
CA LYS A 7 -34.34 8.37 10.57
C LYS A 7 -33.13 7.67 11.20
N MET A 8 -33.34 6.87 12.25
CA MET A 8 -32.25 6.25 13.00
C MET A 8 -31.70 4.95 12.36
N TYR A 9 -32.54 4.20 11.64
CA TYR A 9 -32.18 2.87 11.15
C TYR A 9 -32.28 2.70 9.63
N VAL A 10 -33.04 3.53 8.91
CA VAL A 10 -33.32 3.36 7.48
C VAL A 10 -32.63 4.43 6.63
N ALA A 11 -32.69 5.70 7.05
CA ALA A 11 -31.99 6.79 6.39
C ALA A 11 -30.51 6.80 6.80
N LYS A 12 -29.69 5.96 6.16
CA LYS A 12 -28.24 5.95 6.38
C LYS A 12 -27.64 7.19 5.72
N GLU A 13 -27.47 8.25 6.51
CA GLU A 13 -26.78 9.48 6.08
C GLU A 13 -25.34 9.12 5.66
N ARG A 14 -24.87 9.70 4.55
CA ARG A 14 -23.49 9.50 4.11
C ARG A 14 -22.56 10.20 5.10
N VAL A 15 -21.75 9.42 5.81
CA VAL A 15 -20.76 9.93 6.77
C VAL A 15 -19.56 10.56 6.05
N HIS A 16 -19.30 10.14 4.82
CA HIS A 16 -18.26 10.70 3.95
C HIS A 16 -18.93 11.42 2.79
N ASP A 17 -18.98 12.74 2.90
CA ASP A 17 -19.72 13.65 2.01
C ASP A 17 -18.80 14.44 1.08
N SER A 18 -17.49 14.46 1.37
CA SER A 18 -16.53 15.20 0.55
C SER A 18 -16.19 14.42 -0.73
N ILE A 19 -16.56 14.99 -1.87
CA ILE A 19 -16.31 14.43 -3.21
C ILE A 19 -14.81 14.44 -3.55
N HIS A 20 -14.03 15.30 -2.89
CA HIS A 20 -12.63 15.60 -3.24
C HIS A 20 -11.62 15.22 -2.16
N GLY A 21 -12.00 14.43 -1.13
CA GLY A 21 -11.14 14.14 0.01
C GLY A 21 -9.78 13.56 -0.41
N GLY A 22 -9.74 12.40 -1.05
CA GLY A 22 -8.47 11.80 -1.43
C GLY A 22 -7.73 12.52 -2.57
N GLU A 23 -8.41 13.13 -3.54
CA GLU A 23 -7.74 13.96 -4.56
C GLU A 23 -7.07 15.18 -3.93
N SER A 24 -7.76 15.87 -3.01
CA SER A 24 -7.20 16.98 -2.26
C SER A 24 -6.02 16.55 -1.39
N PHE A 25 -6.09 15.38 -0.76
CA PHE A 25 -4.98 14.80 0.00
C PHE A 25 -3.75 14.56 -0.87
N VAL A 26 -3.92 13.95 -2.04
CA VAL A 26 -2.82 13.72 -2.99
C VAL A 26 -2.20 15.04 -3.44
N ARG A 27 -3.04 16.02 -3.77
CA ARG A 27 -2.57 17.36 -4.14
C ARG A 27 -1.79 18.02 -3.00
N ASP A 28 -2.26 17.95 -1.77
CA ASP A 28 -1.59 18.51 -0.60
C ASP A 28 -0.25 17.82 -0.29
N CYS A 29 -0.12 16.53 -0.62
CA CYS A 29 1.15 15.80 -0.52
C CYS A 29 2.18 16.29 -1.55
N LEU A 30 1.75 16.58 -2.78
CA LEU A 30 2.63 16.91 -3.90
C LEU A 30 2.93 18.40 -4.05
N GLU A 31 1.91 19.24 -3.89
CA GLU A 31 1.96 20.69 -4.12
C GLU A 31 2.05 21.49 -2.81
N GLY A 32 1.84 20.83 -1.66
CA GLY A 32 1.90 21.46 -0.35
C GLY A 32 3.34 21.75 0.10
N HIS A 33 3.59 21.58 1.40
CA HIS A 33 4.94 21.80 1.92
C HIS A 33 5.89 20.72 1.38
N ARG A 34 7.14 21.09 1.09
CA ARG A 34 8.18 20.19 0.54
C ARG A 34 8.34 18.88 1.33
N ARG A 35 8.04 18.88 2.63
CA ARG A 35 8.13 17.69 3.48
C ARG A 35 6.90 16.80 3.44
N ASN A 36 5.74 17.29 3.01
CA ASN A 36 4.47 16.57 3.08
C ASN A 36 4.53 15.22 2.37
N SER A 37 5.12 15.16 1.16
CA SER A 37 5.27 13.89 0.45
C SER A 37 6.04 12.87 1.28
N PHE A 38 7.20 13.25 1.84
CA PHE A 38 7.98 12.33 2.65
C PHE A 38 7.31 12.02 3.99
N ASP A 39 6.68 13.02 4.62
CA ASP A 39 6.07 12.88 5.93
C ASP A 39 4.82 12.03 5.88
N LEU A 40 4.00 12.10 4.81
CA LEU A 40 2.71 11.39 4.67
C LEU A 40 2.81 10.12 3.81
N LEU A 41 3.62 10.13 2.76
CA LEU A 41 3.76 9.00 1.82
C LEU A 41 5.05 8.20 2.01
N ARG A 42 5.96 8.65 2.88
CA ARG A 42 7.31 8.05 3.08
C ARG A 42 8.15 7.98 1.82
N MET A 43 7.86 8.84 0.84
CA MET A 43 8.50 8.83 -0.47
C MET A 43 8.63 10.26 -1.00
N GLU A 44 9.73 10.54 -1.70
CA GLU A 44 9.91 11.79 -2.44
C GLU A 44 8.86 11.92 -3.55
N PRO A 45 8.36 13.13 -3.87
CA PRO A 45 7.24 13.32 -4.77
C PRO A 45 7.54 12.82 -6.19
N GLU A 46 8.78 12.96 -6.66
CA GLU A 46 9.19 12.46 -7.98
C GLU A 46 9.15 10.93 -8.05
N MET A 47 9.58 10.26 -6.98
CA MET A 47 9.55 8.79 -6.89
C MET A 47 8.12 8.27 -6.78
N TYR A 48 7.25 9.00 -6.08
CA TYR A 48 5.83 8.69 -6.01
C TYR A 48 5.15 8.78 -7.38
N GLN A 49 5.41 9.86 -8.14
CA GLN A 49 4.87 10.00 -9.49
C GLN A 49 5.41 8.91 -10.42
N LEU A 50 6.70 8.60 -10.33
CA LEU A 50 7.32 7.51 -11.10
C LEU A 50 6.68 6.16 -10.79
N LEU A 51 6.39 5.87 -9.51
CA LEU A 51 5.69 4.65 -9.11
C LEU A 51 4.29 4.59 -9.72
N CYS A 52 3.50 5.67 -9.59
CA CYS A 52 2.15 5.73 -10.15
C CYS A 52 2.14 5.53 -11.67
N ASN A 53 3.08 6.16 -12.38
CA ASN A 53 3.23 6.00 -13.82
C ASN A 53 3.63 4.57 -14.20
N THR A 54 4.59 3.97 -13.49
CA THR A 54 5.03 2.59 -13.74
C THR A 54 3.88 1.59 -13.56
N LEU A 55 3.10 1.74 -12.48
CA LEU A 55 1.95 0.87 -12.20
C LEU A 55 0.83 1.02 -13.25
N ARG A 56 0.67 2.21 -13.82
CA ARG A 56 -0.26 2.49 -14.90
C ARG A 56 0.21 1.92 -16.24
N GLU A 57 1.48 2.13 -16.59
CA GLU A 57 2.09 1.64 -17.84
C GLU A 57 2.09 0.12 -17.93
N LYS A 58 2.32 -0.57 -16.81
CA LYS A 58 2.27 -2.03 -16.71
C LYS A 58 0.85 -2.60 -16.57
N ASP A 59 -0.16 -1.75 -16.62
CA ASP A 59 -1.57 -2.11 -16.50
C ASP A 59 -1.92 -2.83 -15.16
N PHE A 60 -1.11 -2.61 -14.12
CA PHE A 60 -1.32 -3.21 -12.80
C PHE A 60 -2.39 -2.45 -12.01
N LEU A 61 -2.53 -1.15 -12.25
CA LEU A 61 -3.58 -0.31 -11.69
C LEU A 61 -4.20 0.56 -12.78
N ARG A 62 -5.50 0.80 -12.64
CA ARG A 62 -6.28 1.67 -13.53
C ARG A 62 -7.09 2.67 -12.72
N ASN A 63 -7.37 3.81 -13.33
CA ASN A 63 -8.32 4.77 -12.79
C ASN A 63 -9.70 4.10 -12.73
N THR A 64 -10.34 4.19 -11.57
CA THR A 64 -11.75 3.82 -11.41
C THR A 64 -12.61 5.07 -11.58
N ARG A 65 -13.93 4.91 -11.73
CA ARG A 65 -14.88 6.03 -11.87
C ARG A 65 -14.72 7.14 -10.83
N ASN A 66 -14.33 6.78 -9.59
CA ASN A 66 -14.30 7.70 -8.46
C ASN A 66 -12.91 7.88 -7.83
N ILE A 67 -11.89 7.08 -8.22
CA ILE A 67 -10.59 7.05 -7.54
C ILE A 67 -9.49 6.88 -8.59
N SER A 68 -8.53 7.81 -8.60
CA SER A 68 -7.36 7.78 -9.48
C SER A 68 -6.31 6.76 -9.03
N VAL A 69 -5.37 6.39 -9.88
CA VAL A 69 -4.25 5.52 -9.49
C VAL A 69 -3.44 6.17 -8.38
N GLU A 70 -3.21 7.48 -8.45
CA GLU A 70 -2.52 8.26 -7.45
C GLU A 70 -3.19 8.10 -6.09
N GLU A 71 -4.49 8.34 -6.01
CA GLU A 71 -5.23 8.22 -4.75
C GLU A 71 -5.19 6.80 -4.19
N GLN A 72 -5.26 5.77 -5.04
CA GLN A 72 -5.11 4.37 -4.61
C GLN A 72 -3.73 4.13 -3.98
N VAL A 73 -2.67 4.58 -4.64
CA VAL A 73 -1.29 4.42 -4.15
C VAL A 73 -1.08 5.23 -2.87
N ALA A 74 -1.65 6.44 -2.78
CA ALA A 74 -1.59 7.28 -1.59
C ALA A 74 -2.30 6.62 -0.39
N ILE A 75 -3.46 6.00 -0.58
CA ILE A 75 -4.13 5.21 0.45
C ILE A 75 -3.17 4.16 1.00
N PHE A 76 -2.57 3.35 0.13
CA PHE A 76 -1.65 2.29 0.54
C PHE A 76 -0.41 2.83 1.27
N LEU A 77 0.27 3.83 0.71
CA LEU A 77 1.51 4.37 1.28
C LEU A 77 1.28 5.08 2.61
N ASN A 78 0.23 5.90 2.72
CA ASN A 78 -0.13 6.54 3.98
C ASN A 78 -0.49 5.49 5.04
N THR A 79 -1.23 4.44 4.65
CA THR A 79 -1.57 3.34 5.55
C THR A 79 -0.33 2.60 6.08
N VAL A 80 0.53 2.12 5.19
CA VAL A 80 1.71 1.33 5.59
C VAL A 80 2.78 2.20 6.25
N GLY A 81 2.96 3.43 5.77
CA GLY A 81 3.96 4.37 6.26
C GLY A 81 3.72 4.92 7.67
N HIS A 82 2.46 4.84 8.13
CA HIS A 82 2.04 5.34 9.45
C HIS A 82 1.37 4.28 10.33
N ASN A 83 1.18 3.06 9.81
CA ASN A 83 0.40 2.01 10.45
C ASN A 83 -1.02 2.51 10.81
N GLU A 84 -1.65 3.22 9.88
CA GLU A 84 -3.00 3.75 10.07
C GLU A 84 -4.04 2.65 10.11
N ARG A 85 -5.10 2.87 10.87
CA ARG A 85 -6.26 1.97 10.90
C ARG A 85 -7.24 2.34 9.79
N ASN A 86 -7.98 1.35 9.28
CA ASN A 86 -8.99 1.54 8.25
C ASN A 86 -9.91 2.74 8.53
N ARG A 87 -10.44 2.85 9.76
CA ARG A 87 -11.33 3.96 10.16
C ARG A 87 -10.67 5.35 10.07
N ALA A 88 -9.38 5.47 10.38
CA ALA A 88 -8.67 6.73 10.24
C ALA A 88 -8.46 7.06 8.75
N THR A 89 -8.10 6.06 7.94
CA THR A 89 -7.94 6.20 6.48
C THR A 89 -9.26 6.58 5.80
N GLN A 90 -10.40 6.02 6.24
CA GLN A 90 -11.73 6.42 5.77
C GLN A 90 -12.00 7.91 6.00
N HIS A 91 -11.59 8.44 7.16
CA HIS A 91 -11.74 9.86 7.47
C HIS A 91 -10.78 10.75 6.66
N THR A 92 -9.55 10.30 6.41
CA THR A 92 -8.59 11.08 5.61
C THR A 92 -9.00 11.16 4.15
N PHE A 93 -9.32 10.02 3.54
CA PHE A 93 -9.61 9.94 2.11
C PHE A 93 -11.09 10.07 1.77
N GLN A 94 -11.97 10.09 2.79
CA GLN A 94 -13.42 10.30 2.65
C GLN A 94 -14.09 9.22 1.79
N HIS A 95 -13.62 7.97 1.96
CA HIS A 95 -14.19 6.78 1.32
C HIS A 95 -14.67 5.78 2.36
N SER A 96 -15.61 4.92 1.94
CA SER A 96 -16.06 3.82 2.79
C SER A 96 -14.93 2.84 3.09
N GLY A 97 -15.00 2.14 4.23
CA GLY A 97 -14.00 1.13 4.60
C GLY A 97 -13.85 0.02 3.56
N GLU A 98 -14.94 -0.38 2.92
CA GLU A 98 -14.91 -1.36 1.82
C GLU A 98 -14.07 -0.84 0.65
N THR A 99 -14.28 0.43 0.25
CA THR A 99 -13.51 1.09 -0.82
C THR A 99 -12.02 1.15 -0.46
N ILE A 100 -11.69 1.59 0.76
CA ILE A 100 -10.30 1.65 1.25
C ILE A 100 -9.65 0.26 1.19
N SER A 101 -10.29 -0.76 1.77
CA SER A 101 -9.78 -2.13 1.78
C SER A 101 -9.59 -2.70 0.38
N ARG A 102 -10.52 -2.43 -0.55
CA ARG A 102 -10.42 -2.89 -1.94
C ARG A 102 -9.19 -2.32 -2.62
N HIS A 103 -8.99 -1.00 -2.53
CA HIS A 103 -7.87 -0.33 -3.20
C HIS A 103 -6.53 -0.63 -2.51
N PHE A 104 -6.51 -0.74 -1.19
CA PHE A 104 -5.33 -1.20 -0.45
C PHE A 104 -4.84 -2.57 -0.98
N ASN A 105 -5.74 -3.55 -1.08
CA ASN A 105 -5.39 -4.88 -1.58
C ASN A 105 -5.02 -4.88 -3.07
N ALA A 106 -5.67 -4.05 -3.89
CA ALA A 106 -5.31 -3.91 -5.31
C ALA A 106 -3.87 -3.40 -5.47
N VAL A 107 -3.50 -2.37 -4.70
CA VAL A 107 -2.16 -1.79 -4.73
C VAL A 107 -1.12 -2.75 -4.15
N LEU A 108 -1.43 -3.44 -3.05
CA LEU A 108 -0.55 -4.47 -2.48
C LEU A 108 -0.21 -5.54 -3.53
N ASN A 109 -1.22 -6.07 -4.22
CA ASN A 109 -1.04 -7.05 -5.29
C ASN A 109 -0.20 -6.50 -6.45
N ALA A 110 -0.44 -5.25 -6.85
CA ALA A 110 0.32 -4.58 -7.91
C ALA A 110 1.80 -4.42 -7.52
N ILE A 111 2.08 -4.01 -6.29
CA ILE A 111 3.44 -3.88 -5.76
C ILE A 111 4.13 -5.24 -5.65
N CYS A 112 3.44 -6.30 -5.22
CA CYS A 112 4.01 -7.64 -5.20
C CYS A 112 4.42 -8.12 -6.61
N LYS A 113 3.57 -7.89 -7.62
CA LYS A 113 3.90 -8.19 -9.02
C LYS A 113 5.12 -7.41 -9.50
N LEU A 114 5.15 -6.11 -9.20
CA LEU A 114 6.29 -5.26 -9.51
C LEU A 114 7.57 -5.78 -8.83
N GLY A 115 7.49 -6.16 -7.56
CA GLY A 115 8.59 -6.73 -6.79
C GLY A 115 9.19 -7.98 -7.45
N LEU A 116 8.37 -8.86 -8.02
CA LEU A 116 8.86 -10.05 -8.73
C LEU A 116 9.70 -9.73 -9.98
N GLU A 117 9.47 -8.57 -10.59
CA GLU A 117 10.23 -8.14 -11.77
C GLU A 117 11.54 -7.43 -11.41
N TYR A 118 11.52 -6.59 -10.38
CA TYR A 118 12.68 -5.77 -10.00
C TYR A 118 13.58 -6.43 -8.96
N ILE A 119 13.02 -7.24 -8.06
CA ILE A 119 13.74 -7.93 -7.00
C ILE A 119 14.12 -9.31 -7.52
N THR A 120 15.25 -9.38 -8.22
CA THR A 120 15.86 -10.67 -8.56
C THR A 120 16.61 -11.20 -7.35
N MET A 121 16.43 -12.49 -7.04
CA MET A 121 17.30 -13.11 -6.05
C MET A 121 18.73 -13.12 -6.58
N PRO A 122 19.73 -12.72 -5.78
CA PRO A 122 21.12 -12.89 -6.18
C PRO A 122 21.38 -14.38 -6.45
N SER A 123 22.24 -14.67 -7.42
CA SER A 123 22.56 -16.05 -7.76
C SER A 123 22.98 -16.82 -6.51
N THR A 124 22.41 -18.01 -6.30
CA THR A 124 22.80 -18.90 -5.18
C THR A 124 24.23 -19.41 -5.33
N ASP A 125 24.88 -19.16 -6.48
CA ASP A 125 26.28 -19.47 -6.68
C ASP A 125 27.16 -18.56 -5.83
N THR A 126 27.88 -19.19 -4.92
CA THR A 126 28.96 -18.54 -4.18
C THR A 126 30.08 -18.25 -5.17
N PRO A 127 30.48 -16.99 -5.37
CA PRO A 127 31.60 -16.64 -6.25
C PRO A 127 32.85 -17.46 -5.90
N LEU A 128 33.60 -17.88 -6.92
CA LEU A 128 34.74 -18.80 -6.75
C LEU A 128 35.77 -18.29 -5.72
N TYR A 129 35.95 -16.97 -5.61
CA TYR A 129 36.86 -16.35 -4.64
C TYR A 129 36.42 -16.53 -3.17
N ILE A 130 35.12 -16.62 -2.89
CA ILE A 130 34.59 -16.87 -1.54
C ILE A 130 34.66 -18.38 -1.25
N ARG A 131 34.41 -19.20 -2.27
CA ARG A 131 34.48 -20.67 -2.17
C ARG A 131 35.88 -21.16 -1.83
N SER A 132 36.92 -20.47 -2.31
CA SER A 132 38.32 -20.79 -2.01
C SER A 132 38.76 -20.33 -0.62
N GLN A 133 38.02 -19.45 0.05
CA GLN A 133 38.36 -18.95 1.38
C GLN A 133 37.61 -19.73 2.47
N SER A 134 38.33 -20.61 3.18
CA SER A 134 37.79 -21.45 4.26
C SER A 134 37.13 -20.64 5.39
N ARG A 135 37.56 -19.39 5.61
CA ARG A 135 37.00 -18.46 6.60
C ARG A 135 35.60 -17.95 6.24
N PHE A 136 35.33 -17.72 4.96
CA PHE A 136 34.08 -17.10 4.51
C PHE A 136 33.07 -18.12 3.98
N PHE A 137 33.54 -19.20 3.37
CA PHE A 137 32.70 -20.26 2.82
C PHE A 137 31.61 -20.82 3.77
N PRO A 138 31.83 -20.96 5.10
CA PRO A 138 30.80 -21.44 6.02
C PRO A 138 29.53 -20.57 6.05
N TYR A 139 29.64 -19.25 5.88
CA TYR A 139 28.50 -18.33 5.90
C TYR A 139 27.61 -18.45 4.66
N PHE A 140 28.15 -18.97 3.55
CA PHE A 140 27.44 -19.15 2.29
C PHE A 140 26.90 -20.59 2.10
N LYS A 141 27.12 -21.49 3.07
CA LYS A 141 26.56 -22.85 3.06
C LYS A 141 25.09 -22.91 3.47
N VAL A 142 24.60 -21.91 4.22
CA VAL A 142 23.20 -21.82 4.60
C VAL A 142 22.43 -21.32 3.39
N LYS A 143 21.99 -22.24 2.53
CA LYS A 143 20.94 -21.95 1.56
C LYS A 143 19.68 -21.62 2.37
N LEU A 144 19.51 -20.36 2.73
CA LEU A 144 18.21 -19.83 3.05
C LEU A 144 17.41 -19.96 1.74
N PHE A 145 16.75 -21.11 1.57
CA PHE A 145 15.52 -21.16 0.80
C PHE A 145 14.58 -20.25 1.59
N SER A 146 14.71 -18.96 1.34
CA SER A 146 14.09 -17.94 2.15
C SER A 146 12.71 -17.74 1.55
N PRO A 147 11.64 -18.19 2.22
CA PRO A 147 10.32 -17.71 1.88
C PRO A 147 10.18 -16.28 2.40
N PHE A 148 11.22 -15.59 2.91
CA PHE A 148 11.02 -14.34 3.66
C PHE A 148 10.36 -13.24 2.84
N LEU A 149 10.51 -13.17 1.51
CA LEU A 149 9.71 -12.23 0.73
C LEU A 149 8.23 -12.64 0.69
N SER A 150 7.91 -13.94 0.66
CA SER A 150 6.53 -14.40 0.77
C SER A 150 6.00 -14.31 2.21
N LEU A 151 6.80 -14.62 3.24
CA LEU A 151 6.41 -14.57 4.64
C LEU A 151 6.35 -13.14 5.18
N PHE A 152 7.17 -12.19 4.72
CA PHE A 152 7.04 -10.81 5.15
C PHE A 152 5.78 -10.18 4.53
N VAL A 153 5.52 -10.47 3.25
CA VAL A 153 4.26 -10.06 2.59
C VAL A 153 3.06 -10.77 3.22
N LEU A 154 3.15 -12.07 3.53
CA LEU A 154 2.06 -12.85 4.13
C LEU A 154 1.84 -12.52 5.61
N GLN A 155 2.89 -12.25 6.40
CA GLN A 155 2.79 -11.89 7.81
C GLN A 155 2.27 -10.45 7.98
N TYR A 156 2.70 -9.50 7.13
CA TYR A 156 2.09 -8.17 7.10
C TYR A 156 0.68 -8.25 6.53
N SER A 157 0.42 -9.04 5.49
CA SER A 157 -0.94 -9.22 4.98
C SER A 157 -1.83 -9.88 6.03
N GLU A 158 -1.37 -10.86 6.79
CA GLU A 158 -2.17 -11.48 7.85
C GLU A 158 -2.41 -10.49 8.98
N GLN A 159 -1.37 -9.84 9.54
CA GLN A 159 -1.55 -8.84 10.61
C GLN A 159 -2.41 -7.64 10.19
N CYS A 160 -2.34 -7.22 8.93
CA CYS A 160 -3.28 -6.28 8.37
C CYS A 160 -4.66 -6.93 8.21
N ILE A 161 -4.83 -8.04 7.51
CA ILE A 161 -6.15 -8.68 7.28
C ILE A 161 -6.91 -8.97 8.60
N VAL A 162 -6.28 -9.56 9.64
CA VAL A 162 -6.97 -9.78 10.93
C VAL A 162 -7.33 -8.50 11.69
N GLY A 163 -6.60 -7.40 11.50
CA GLY A 163 -6.93 -6.09 12.07
C GLY A 163 -7.87 -5.24 11.21
N TRP A 164 -7.95 -5.55 9.91
CA TRP A 164 -8.63 -4.75 8.89
C TRP A 164 -10.02 -5.30 8.54
N GLU A 165 -10.30 -6.59 8.74
CA GLU A 165 -11.62 -7.21 8.55
C GLU A 165 -12.56 -7.12 9.78
N GLN A 166 -12.09 -6.55 10.90
CA GLN A 166 -12.91 -6.46 12.14
C GLN A 166 -13.82 -5.22 12.23
N PHE A 167 -13.93 -4.38 11.19
CA PHE A 167 -14.83 -3.20 11.19
C PHE A 167 -15.40 -2.85 9.81
#